data_AF-A0A2V8JKC2-F1
#
_entry.id   AF-A0A2V8JKC2-F1
#
_cell.length_a   1.000
_cell.length_b   1.000
_cell.length_c   1.000
_cell.angle_alpha   90.00
_cell.angle_beta   90.00
_cell.angle_gamma   90.00
#
_symmetry.space_group_name_H-M   'P 1'
#
loop_
_entity.id
_entity.type
_entity.pdbx_description
1 polymer ?
#
loop_
_entity_poly.entity_id
_entity_poly.type
_entity_poly.pdbx_seq_one_letter_code
_entity_poly.pdbx_strand_id
1 'polypeptide(L)'
;MKILFENSKVAEPLVSFILIDWACRESFHTLDYLNQQTTPRHNYEILWIEYYDHEASGIRSKLERSRALRKHPLLDRWIVLGIPSAIHYHKHLMYNVGIVTSRGKILTICDSDAIVTPTFVQSIIEQFERDPNIILHMDEVRNNKKTFYPFNYPRIEDITSDGCVNWKDGLTRGLLDSRDPLHTRNYGACMSALREDLISIGGADEHVDYLGRMCGPYDMTFRLRNQGKREVWLDDQFLYHVWHPGVTEGEYQDYIGPNDGRNMSTTALESLETHRILPLQENKAIQHLRLNLSVDSPHEWLALPNTLSEWSKEKIQNMLQTVTSSVLLDEYKGFNIVQCGQWLYAASQGLGSLDFTQDRDRQHPEVISAKVRSEIEALIDERLSSEGTPCLLETYKSHNIVRLRQHIYVIPHSVGPLDLRNETDVERLDDWLKSGVCSFVKSVVHARKFIDSQEPAWLDKFRSSMEQQVTESQRQAIDEAVRAGREYTLQVITNLQTQLSHELAKIAHDLTQERERRQSVEQAVASLDARIANLGLRGLLRKRFLTRS
;
A
#
# COMPACT_ATOMS: atom_id res chain seq x y z
N MET A 1 -1.78 5.53 27.17
CA MET A 1 -2.97 4.74 26.79
C MET A 1 -3.90 4.54 27.98
N LYS A 2 -5.21 4.64 27.76
CA LYS A 2 -6.30 4.41 28.71
C LYS A 2 -7.39 3.54 28.07
N ILE A 3 -8.00 2.64 28.82
CA ILE A 3 -9.23 1.94 28.42
C ILE A 3 -10.38 2.67 29.11
N LEU A 4 -11.21 3.36 28.33
CA LEU A 4 -12.33 4.14 28.85
C LEU A 4 -13.58 3.30 29.08
N PHE A 5 -13.72 2.22 28.34
CA PHE A 5 -14.81 1.27 28.48
C PHE A 5 -14.35 -0.14 28.11
N GLU A 6 -14.80 -1.13 28.88
CA GLU A 6 -14.60 -2.55 28.59
C GLU A 6 -15.85 -3.34 28.99
N ASN A 7 -16.37 -4.13 28.04
CA ASN A 7 -17.45 -5.07 28.28
C ASN A 7 -16.88 -6.43 28.70
N SER A 8 -16.89 -6.69 30.00
CA SER A 8 -16.41 -7.94 30.58
C SER A 8 -17.33 -9.15 30.34
N LYS A 9 -18.52 -8.96 29.75
CA LYS A 9 -19.49 -10.04 29.53
C LYS A 9 -19.25 -10.86 28.26
N VAL A 10 -18.41 -10.39 27.35
CA VAL A 10 -18.09 -11.09 26.10
C VAL A 10 -16.80 -11.89 26.33
N ALA A 11 -16.91 -13.19 26.54
CA ALA A 11 -15.72 -14.00 26.84
C ALA A 11 -14.97 -14.43 25.57
N GLU A 12 -15.69 -14.87 24.53
CA GLU A 12 -15.11 -15.51 23.34
C GLU A 12 -15.90 -15.18 22.07
N PRO A 13 -15.81 -13.94 21.55
CA PRO A 13 -16.44 -13.61 20.27
C PRO A 13 -15.77 -14.38 19.12
N LEU A 14 -16.49 -14.62 18.04
CA LEU A 14 -15.92 -15.17 16.80
C LEU A 14 -15.17 -14.09 16.02
N VAL A 15 -15.76 -12.89 15.91
CA VAL A 15 -15.23 -11.77 15.14
C VAL A 15 -14.94 -10.58 16.04
N SER A 16 -13.80 -9.92 15.86
CA SER A 16 -13.49 -8.63 16.48
C SER A 16 -13.37 -7.55 15.41
N PHE A 17 -14.21 -6.52 15.49
CA PHE A 17 -14.10 -5.33 14.66
C PHE A 17 -13.12 -4.34 15.29
N ILE A 18 -12.09 -3.95 14.53
CA ILE A 18 -11.10 -2.95 14.92
C ILE A 18 -11.43 -1.66 14.16
N LEU A 19 -12.09 -0.73 14.85
CA LEU A 19 -12.39 0.60 14.35
C LEU A 19 -11.39 1.59 14.95
N ILE A 20 -10.83 2.45 14.10
CA ILE A 20 -9.77 3.39 14.47
C ILE A 20 -10.20 4.83 14.17
N ASP A 21 -9.81 5.77 15.02
CA ASP A 21 -9.95 7.20 14.74
C ASP A 21 -8.72 7.98 15.21
N TRP A 22 -8.45 9.10 14.55
CA TRP A 22 -7.39 10.03 14.87
C TRP A 22 -7.94 11.44 15.02
N ALA A 23 -9.11 11.56 15.66
CA ALA A 23 -9.85 12.79 15.90
C ALA A 23 -10.30 13.50 14.61
N CYS A 24 -10.69 12.75 13.58
CA CYS A 24 -11.24 13.34 12.35
C CYS A 24 -12.70 12.96 12.09
N ARG A 25 -13.32 12.16 12.98
CA ARG A 25 -14.69 11.69 12.79
C ARG A 25 -15.69 12.65 13.43
N GLU A 26 -16.67 13.06 12.64
CA GLU A 26 -17.82 13.85 13.09
C GLU A 26 -19.04 12.98 13.43
N SER A 27 -19.06 11.74 12.95
CA SER A 27 -20.18 10.79 13.09
C SER A 27 -19.69 9.42 13.52
N PHE A 28 -20.50 8.73 14.33
CA PHE A 28 -20.22 7.41 14.89
C PHE A 28 -21.31 6.41 14.48
N HIS A 29 -21.80 6.54 13.24
CA HIS A 29 -22.96 5.81 12.75
C HIS A 29 -22.64 4.33 12.46
N THR A 30 -21.40 3.99 12.09
CA THR A 30 -20.95 2.59 11.91
C THR A 30 -21.24 1.73 13.12
N LEU A 31 -21.11 2.30 14.33
CA LEU A 31 -21.48 1.61 15.57
C LEU A 31 -22.98 1.24 15.59
N ASP A 32 -23.87 2.07 15.04
CA ASP A 32 -25.30 1.75 15.00
C ASP A 32 -25.60 0.62 13.98
N TYR A 33 -24.93 0.61 12.83
CA TYR A 33 -25.09 -0.43 11.81
C TYR A 33 -24.50 -1.77 12.27
N LEU A 34 -23.32 -1.75 12.90
CA LEU A 34 -22.73 -2.96 13.49
C LEU A 34 -23.54 -3.49 14.68
N ASN A 35 -24.40 -2.70 15.33
CA ASN A 35 -25.35 -3.19 16.33
C ASN A 35 -26.70 -3.65 15.74
N GLN A 36 -26.88 -3.55 14.42
CA GLN A 36 -28.07 -3.98 13.68
C GLN A 36 -27.75 -5.13 12.72
N GLN A 37 -27.16 -6.19 13.27
CA GLN A 37 -26.75 -7.37 12.51
C GLN A 37 -27.70 -8.55 12.76
N THR A 38 -27.81 -9.47 11.80
CA THR A 38 -28.51 -10.75 11.96
C THR A 38 -27.77 -11.66 12.94
N THR A 39 -26.44 -11.54 13.00
CA THR A 39 -25.59 -12.24 13.96
C THR A 39 -25.83 -11.72 15.39
N PRO A 40 -25.99 -12.60 16.40
CA PRO A 40 -26.13 -12.18 17.79
C PRO A 40 -24.90 -11.40 18.32
N ARG A 41 -25.13 -10.34 19.10
CA ARG A 41 -24.04 -9.49 19.66
C ARG A 41 -23.00 -10.22 20.52
N HIS A 42 -23.28 -11.39 21.06
CA HIS A 42 -22.28 -12.15 21.81
C HIS A 42 -21.25 -12.85 20.91
N ASN A 43 -21.55 -13.01 19.61
CA ASN A 43 -20.65 -13.67 18.65
C ASN A 43 -19.61 -12.73 18.04
N TYR A 44 -19.69 -11.44 18.30
CA TYR A 44 -18.69 -10.50 17.82
C TYR A 44 -18.50 -9.35 18.80
N GLU A 45 -17.35 -8.72 18.74
CA GLU A 45 -17.05 -7.54 19.55
C GLU A 45 -16.65 -6.35 18.68
N ILE A 46 -16.86 -5.15 19.21
CA ILE A 46 -16.51 -3.90 18.53
C ILE A 46 -15.51 -3.14 19.40
N LEU A 47 -14.33 -2.89 18.85
CA LEU A 47 -13.28 -2.08 19.46
C LEU A 47 -13.22 -0.73 18.76
N TRP A 48 -13.17 0.34 19.54
CA TRP A 48 -12.90 1.70 19.06
C TRP A 48 -11.59 2.21 19.65
N ILE A 49 -10.65 2.61 18.80
CA ILE A 49 -9.30 3.00 19.19
C ILE A 49 -9.03 4.43 18.72
N GLU A 50 -8.88 5.35 19.67
CA GLU A 50 -8.54 6.75 19.44
C GLU A 50 -7.01 6.94 19.50
N TYR A 51 -6.43 7.54 18.46
CA TYR A 51 -4.99 7.79 18.39
C TYR A 51 -4.54 8.89 19.36
N TYR A 52 -5.22 10.04 19.35
CA TYR A 52 -4.84 11.18 20.18
C TYR A 52 -5.41 11.05 21.61
N ASP A 53 -5.47 12.15 22.35
CA ASP A 53 -6.08 12.23 23.67
C ASP A 53 -7.57 12.60 23.64
N HIS A 54 -8.16 12.66 22.45
CA HIS A 54 -9.58 12.96 22.27
C HIS A 54 -10.47 11.84 22.80
N GLU A 55 -11.49 12.22 23.58
CA GLU A 55 -12.58 11.34 23.98
C GLU A 55 -13.87 11.78 23.28
N ALA A 56 -14.26 11.04 22.24
CA ALA A 56 -15.50 11.28 21.49
C ALA A 56 -16.76 11.32 22.38
N SER A 57 -17.32 12.51 22.56
CA SER A 57 -18.55 12.72 23.34
C SER A 57 -19.74 11.96 22.75
N GLY A 58 -19.82 11.84 21.42
CA GLY A 58 -20.85 11.08 20.72
C GLY A 58 -20.88 9.60 21.11
N ILE A 59 -19.71 8.96 21.27
CA ILE A 59 -19.62 7.57 21.74
C ILE A 59 -20.10 7.46 23.19
N ARG A 60 -19.63 8.36 24.06
CA ARG A 60 -20.02 8.40 25.47
C ARG A 60 -21.54 8.52 25.64
N SER A 61 -22.18 9.47 24.95
CA SER A 61 -23.63 9.65 25.00
C SER A 61 -24.40 8.43 24.50
N LYS A 62 -23.92 7.73 23.45
CA LYS A 62 -24.55 6.50 22.95
C LYS A 62 -24.38 5.31 23.91
N LEU A 63 -23.23 5.19 24.58
CA LEU A 63 -23.01 4.18 25.63
C LEU A 63 -23.95 4.41 26.83
N GLU A 64 -24.07 5.66 27.29
CA GLU A 64 -24.99 6.03 28.37
C GLU A 64 -26.45 5.73 28.01
N ARG A 65 -26.85 6.05 26.77
CA ARG A 65 -28.18 5.71 26.27
C ARG A 65 -28.42 4.20 26.23
N SER A 66 -27.44 3.41 25.77
CA SER A 66 -27.53 1.95 25.74
C SER A 66 -27.72 1.37 27.15
N ARG A 67 -26.98 1.89 28.12
CA ARG A 67 -27.11 1.54 29.54
C ARG A 67 -28.49 1.90 30.10
N ALA A 68 -28.98 3.11 29.85
CA ALA A 68 -30.29 3.58 30.30
C ALA A 68 -31.43 2.71 29.75
N LEU A 69 -31.32 2.26 28.49
CA LEU A 69 -32.28 1.38 27.83
C LEU A 69 -32.07 -0.11 28.12
N ARG A 70 -31.08 -0.48 28.96
CA ARG A 70 -30.69 -1.87 29.25
C ARG A 70 -30.42 -2.71 27.99
N LYS A 71 -29.92 -2.07 26.93
CA LYS A 71 -29.47 -2.74 25.70
C LYS A 71 -28.05 -3.26 25.88
N HIS A 72 -27.62 -4.14 24.97
CA HIS A 72 -26.21 -4.49 24.85
C HIS A 72 -25.38 -3.20 24.66
N PRO A 73 -24.17 -3.09 25.25
CA PRO A 73 -23.29 -1.97 24.99
C PRO A 73 -23.05 -1.76 23.49
N LEU A 74 -22.98 -0.48 23.09
CA LEU A 74 -22.73 -0.05 21.71
C LEU A 74 -21.41 -0.59 21.16
N LEU A 75 -20.39 -0.64 22.01
CA LEU A 75 -19.10 -1.23 21.70
C LEU A 75 -18.64 -2.05 22.89
N ASP A 76 -17.58 -2.84 22.72
CA ASP A 76 -17.06 -3.75 23.74
C ASP A 76 -15.74 -3.28 24.33
N ARG A 77 -14.96 -2.49 23.57
CA ARG A 77 -13.79 -1.80 24.12
C ARG A 77 -13.61 -0.42 23.51
N TRP A 78 -13.33 0.56 24.35
CA TRP A 78 -12.96 1.91 23.92
C TRP A 78 -11.59 2.26 24.48
N ILE A 79 -10.61 2.42 23.60
CA ILE A 79 -9.21 2.65 23.93
C ILE A 79 -8.82 4.04 23.44
N VAL A 80 -8.12 4.80 24.29
CA VAL A 80 -7.50 6.08 23.93
C VAL A 80 -5.99 5.95 24.12
N LEU A 81 -5.22 6.04 23.04
CA LEU A 81 -3.77 5.92 23.13
C LEU A 81 -3.17 7.12 23.87
N GLY A 82 -3.74 8.31 23.69
CA GLY A 82 -3.28 9.54 24.34
C GLY A 82 -1.99 10.06 23.73
N ILE A 83 -1.79 9.84 22.43
CA ILE A 83 -0.65 10.39 21.71
C ILE A 83 -0.79 11.91 21.60
N PRO A 84 0.27 12.71 21.76
CA PRO A 84 0.20 14.15 21.54
C PRO A 84 -0.08 14.51 20.07
N SER A 85 -0.82 15.58 19.83
CA SER A 85 -1.16 16.08 18.48
C SER A 85 0.06 16.51 17.65
N ALA A 86 1.22 16.71 18.28
CA ALA A 86 2.51 16.97 17.65
C ALA A 86 3.11 15.74 16.94
N ILE A 87 2.56 14.54 17.17
CA ILE A 87 2.98 13.30 16.52
C ILE A 87 2.04 12.99 15.36
N HIS A 88 2.59 12.57 14.21
CA HIS A 88 1.77 12.10 13.10
C HIS A 88 1.00 10.84 13.49
N TYR A 89 -0.27 10.74 13.09
CA TYR A 89 -1.02 9.52 13.32
C TYR A 89 -0.42 8.34 12.55
N HIS A 90 -0.61 7.14 13.11
CA HIS A 90 -0.10 5.90 12.56
C HIS A 90 -1.18 4.82 12.65
N LYS A 91 -1.81 4.47 11.52
CA LYS A 91 -2.92 3.49 11.52
C LYS A 91 -2.46 2.10 11.97
N HIS A 92 -1.28 1.67 11.51
CA HIS A 92 -0.73 0.35 11.88
C HIS A 92 -0.50 0.18 13.39
N LEU A 93 -0.11 1.24 14.12
CA LEU A 93 -0.06 1.17 15.59
C LEU A 93 -1.44 0.86 16.17
N MET A 94 -2.50 1.52 15.69
CA MET A 94 -3.86 1.25 16.16
C MET A 94 -4.34 -0.15 15.74
N TYR A 95 -3.98 -0.63 14.55
CA TYR A 95 -4.25 -2.01 14.13
C TYR A 95 -3.57 -3.00 15.08
N ASN A 96 -2.30 -2.80 15.42
CA ASN A 96 -1.57 -3.67 16.35
C ASN A 96 -2.18 -3.65 17.75
N VAL A 97 -2.56 -2.48 18.27
CA VAL A 97 -3.32 -2.39 19.53
C VAL A 97 -4.63 -3.16 19.44
N GLY A 98 -5.34 -3.05 18.32
CA GLY A 98 -6.54 -3.84 18.03
C GLY A 98 -6.26 -5.34 18.03
N ILE A 99 -5.23 -5.81 17.33
CA ILE A 99 -4.85 -7.23 17.23
C ILE A 99 -4.50 -7.81 18.61
N VAL A 100 -3.68 -7.09 19.38
CA VAL A 100 -3.26 -7.51 20.73
C VAL A 100 -4.47 -7.63 21.64
N THR A 101 -5.34 -6.63 21.65
CA THR A 101 -6.43 -6.55 22.62
C THR A 101 -7.66 -7.37 22.22
N SER A 102 -7.87 -7.64 20.93
CA SER A 102 -9.01 -8.43 20.43
C SER A 102 -9.05 -9.84 21.02
N ARG A 103 -10.26 -10.31 21.31
CA ARG A 103 -10.61 -11.65 21.81
C ARG A 103 -11.10 -12.59 20.70
N GLY A 104 -11.48 -12.05 19.55
CA GLY A 104 -12.03 -12.78 18.42
C GLY A 104 -11.03 -13.66 17.70
N LYS A 105 -11.52 -14.74 17.08
CA LYS A 105 -10.74 -15.62 16.21
C LYS A 105 -10.47 -14.98 14.85
N ILE A 106 -11.44 -14.25 14.33
CA ILE A 106 -11.36 -13.48 13.09
C ILE A 106 -11.26 -12.01 13.48
N LEU A 107 -10.27 -11.30 12.95
CA LEU A 107 -10.14 -9.86 13.11
C LEU A 107 -10.57 -9.18 11.82
N THR A 108 -11.44 -8.18 11.94
CA THR A 108 -11.91 -7.37 10.84
C THR A 108 -11.53 -5.92 11.09
N ILE A 109 -10.66 -5.39 10.24
CA ILE A 109 -10.34 -3.97 10.18
C ILE A 109 -11.25 -3.36 9.12
N CYS A 110 -11.95 -2.28 9.46
CA CYS A 110 -12.75 -1.56 8.48
C CYS A 110 -12.84 -0.06 8.79
N ASP A 111 -13.29 0.71 7.81
CA ASP A 111 -13.55 2.14 7.99
C ASP A 111 -14.58 2.39 9.11
N SER A 112 -14.24 3.35 9.99
CA SER A 112 -15.00 3.68 11.21
C SER A 112 -16.24 4.53 10.95
N ASP A 113 -16.46 4.90 9.69
CA ASP A 113 -17.53 5.72 9.15
C ASP A 113 -18.21 5.05 7.94
N ALA A 114 -18.15 3.72 7.89
CA ALA A 114 -18.88 2.91 6.92
C ALA A 114 -20.31 2.57 7.37
N ILE A 115 -21.21 2.46 6.39
CA ILE A 115 -22.50 1.80 6.50
C ILE A 115 -22.33 0.35 6.04
N VAL A 116 -22.95 -0.60 6.76
CA VAL A 116 -22.92 -2.03 6.42
C VAL A 116 -24.33 -2.62 6.43
N THR A 117 -24.52 -3.71 5.67
CA THR A 117 -25.78 -4.46 5.62
C THR A 117 -26.00 -5.24 6.94
N PRO A 118 -27.24 -5.69 7.24
CA PRO A 118 -27.51 -6.54 8.40
C PRO A 118 -26.83 -7.91 8.37
N THR A 119 -26.46 -8.44 7.20
CA THR A 119 -25.83 -9.76 7.03
C THR A 119 -24.30 -9.70 7.00
N PHE A 120 -23.71 -8.52 7.21
CA PHE A 120 -22.28 -8.28 7.05
C PHE A 120 -21.43 -9.19 7.96
N VAL A 121 -21.74 -9.24 9.26
CA VAL A 121 -21.01 -10.10 10.21
C VAL A 121 -21.19 -11.59 9.88
N GLN A 122 -22.40 -11.99 9.51
CA GLN A 122 -22.70 -13.38 9.15
C GLN A 122 -21.87 -13.82 7.94
N SER A 123 -21.77 -12.96 6.92
CA SER A 123 -21.01 -13.25 5.71
C SER A 123 -19.52 -13.46 5.99
N ILE A 124 -18.93 -12.68 6.91
CA ILE A 124 -17.53 -12.90 7.34
C ILE A 124 -17.35 -14.29 7.95
N ILE A 125 -18.22 -14.66 8.89
CA ILE A 125 -18.16 -15.95 9.59
C ILE A 125 -18.26 -17.09 8.57
N GLU A 126 -19.24 -17.05 7.67
CA GLU A 126 -19.49 -18.09 6.68
C GLU A 126 -18.28 -18.28 5.72
N GLN A 127 -17.56 -17.20 5.37
CA GLN A 127 -16.37 -17.32 4.52
C GLN A 127 -15.22 -18.04 5.24
N PHE A 128 -14.95 -17.72 6.51
CA PHE A 128 -13.90 -18.38 7.28
C PHE A 128 -14.27 -19.81 7.71
N GLU A 129 -15.57 -20.11 7.88
CA GLU A 129 -16.04 -21.48 8.05
C GLU A 129 -15.84 -22.32 6.78
N ARG A 130 -16.03 -21.71 5.60
CA ARG A 130 -15.81 -22.37 4.31
C ARG A 130 -14.35 -22.58 3.98
N ASP A 131 -13.51 -21.57 4.20
CA ASP A 131 -12.08 -21.63 3.98
C ASP A 131 -11.35 -20.76 5.01
N PRO A 132 -10.70 -21.35 6.04
CA PRO A 132 -9.94 -20.59 7.03
C PRO A 132 -8.63 -20.03 6.47
N ASN A 133 -8.20 -20.41 5.26
CA ASN A 133 -6.88 -20.07 4.71
C ASN A 133 -6.91 -18.84 3.78
N ILE A 134 -7.79 -17.89 4.07
CA ILE A 134 -8.06 -16.71 3.25
C ILE A 134 -7.70 -15.39 3.94
N ILE A 135 -7.53 -14.36 3.12
CA ILE A 135 -7.63 -12.96 3.51
C ILE A 135 -8.89 -12.44 2.84
N LEU A 136 -9.88 -12.03 3.62
CA LEU A 136 -11.17 -11.59 3.10
C LEU A 136 -11.21 -10.07 3.01
N HIS A 137 -11.61 -9.55 1.85
CA HIS A 137 -11.80 -8.13 1.61
C HIS A 137 -13.24 -7.86 1.15
N MET A 138 -13.73 -6.67 1.50
CA MET A 138 -14.95 -6.11 0.95
C MET A 138 -14.65 -4.72 0.41
N ASP A 139 -15.10 -4.46 -0.82
CA ASP A 139 -14.85 -3.18 -1.47
C ASP A 139 -15.85 -2.11 -0.98
N GLU A 140 -15.52 -0.86 -1.24
CA GLU A 140 -16.31 0.29 -0.81
C GLU A 140 -17.13 0.89 -1.95
N VAL A 141 -18.43 1.07 -1.73
CA VAL A 141 -19.33 1.86 -2.57
C VAL A 141 -19.31 3.30 -2.10
N ARG A 142 -19.01 4.25 -2.99
CA ARG A 142 -18.84 5.66 -2.66
C ARG A 142 -19.93 6.50 -3.32
N ASN A 143 -20.57 7.36 -2.54
CA ASN A 143 -21.54 8.34 -3.04
C ASN A 143 -21.18 9.76 -2.61
N ASN A 144 -21.08 10.67 -3.59
CA ASN A 144 -20.65 12.05 -3.40
C ASN A 144 -21.79 13.06 -3.16
N LYS A 145 -23.03 12.59 -2.95
CA LYS A 145 -24.17 13.48 -2.65
C LYS A 145 -24.00 14.15 -1.28
N LYS A 146 -23.85 15.47 -1.31
CA LYS A 146 -23.81 16.32 -0.11
C LYS A 146 -25.10 16.26 0.71
N THR A 147 -26.23 15.84 0.14
CA THR A 147 -27.53 15.73 0.83
C THR A 147 -27.57 14.63 1.89
N PHE A 148 -26.59 13.72 1.91
CA PHE A 148 -26.44 12.75 3.00
C PHE A 148 -25.74 13.34 4.23
N TYR A 149 -25.23 14.57 4.14
CA TYR A 149 -24.60 15.29 5.24
C TYR A 149 -25.55 16.36 5.84
N PRO A 150 -25.58 16.55 7.19
CA PRO A 150 -24.98 15.68 8.19
C PRO A 150 -25.62 14.29 8.15
N PHE A 151 -24.89 13.27 8.61
CA PHE A 151 -25.30 11.87 8.46
C PHE A 151 -26.77 11.63 8.85
N ASN A 152 -27.59 11.23 7.87
CA ASN A 152 -29.04 11.12 8.01
C ASN A 152 -29.59 9.68 7.82
N TYR A 153 -28.74 8.66 8.01
CA TYR A 153 -29.09 7.23 7.90
C TYR A 153 -29.77 6.89 6.55
N PRO A 154 -29.08 7.14 5.41
CA PRO A 154 -29.65 6.84 4.11
C PRO A 154 -29.86 5.33 3.92
N ARG A 155 -30.81 4.97 3.05
CA ARG A 155 -30.99 3.57 2.63
C ARG A 155 -29.92 3.22 1.61
N ILE A 156 -29.54 1.94 1.56
CA ILE A 156 -28.51 1.46 0.63
C ILE A 156 -28.90 1.74 -0.83
N GLU A 157 -30.18 1.59 -1.18
CA GLU A 157 -30.67 1.87 -2.53
C GLU A 157 -30.46 3.33 -2.91
N ASP A 158 -30.63 4.25 -1.96
CA ASP A 158 -30.39 5.68 -2.18
C ASP A 158 -28.88 5.94 -2.40
N ILE A 159 -28.00 5.25 -1.68
CA ILE A 159 -26.54 5.38 -1.80
C ILE A 159 -26.03 4.82 -3.14
N THR A 160 -26.57 3.71 -3.61
CA THR A 160 -26.17 3.07 -4.89
C THR A 160 -26.75 3.74 -6.13
N SER A 161 -27.59 4.76 -5.95
CA SER A 161 -28.30 5.47 -7.02
C SER A 161 -27.57 6.75 -7.45
N ASP A 162 -28.30 7.85 -7.55
CA ASP A 162 -27.78 9.15 -7.97
C ASP A 162 -26.69 9.66 -7.01
N GLY A 163 -25.57 10.11 -7.59
CA GLY A 163 -24.36 10.53 -6.87
C GLY A 163 -23.35 9.42 -6.59
N CYS A 164 -23.68 8.14 -6.85
CA CYS A 164 -22.74 7.04 -6.69
C CYS A 164 -21.67 7.08 -7.80
N VAL A 165 -20.39 7.03 -7.42
CA VAL A 165 -19.28 7.29 -8.36
C VAL A 165 -18.56 6.04 -8.85
N ASN A 166 -18.75 4.91 -8.18
CA ASN A 166 -18.00 3.69 -8.46
C ASN A 166 -18.87 2.43 -8.47
N TRP A 167 -20.18 2.55 -8.68
CA TRP A 167 -21.11 1.42 -8.71
C TRP A 167 -21.66 1.17 -10.10
N LYS A 168 -21.60 -0.09 -10.56
CA LYS A 168 -22.11 -0.51 -11.86
C LYS A 168 -22.46 -2.00 -11.86
N ASP A 169 -23.63 -2.34 -12.40
CA ASP A 169 -24.09 -3.72 -12.57
C ASP A 169 -24.06 -4.55 -11.26
N GLY A 170 -24.34 -3.91 -10.13
CA GLY A 170 -24.35 -4.54 -8.80
C GLY A 170 -22.98 -4.72 -8.16
N LEU A 171 -21.91 -4.20 -8.78
CA LEU A 171 -20.54 -4.31 -8.31
C LEU A 171 -19.85 -2.95 -8.26
N THR A 172 -18.76 -2.86 -7.50
CA THR A 172 -17.87 -1.71 -7.55
C THR A 172 -17.00 -1.75 -8.82
N ARG A 173 -16.54 -0.57 -9.26
CA ARG A 173 -15.54 -0.45 -10.34
C ARG A 173 -14.27 -1.24 -10.03
N GLY A 174 -13.87 -1.33 -8.76
CA GLY A 174 -12.71 -2.11 -8.31
C GLY A 174 -12.87 -3.61 -8.57
N LEU A 175 -14.05 -4.18 -8.30
CA LEU A 175 -14.32 -5.60 -8.58
C LEU A 175 -14.51 -5.91 -10.07
N LEU A 176 -14.98 -4.94 -10.86
CA LEU A 176 -15.11 -5.06 -12.31
C LEU A 176 -13.77 -4.95 -13.07
N ASP A 177 -12.73 -4.40 -12.44
CA ASP A 177 -11.42 -4.23 -13.08
C ASP A 177 -10.63 -5.54 -13.11
N SER A 178 -10.31 -5.99 -14.32
CA SER A 178 -9.49 -7.19 -14.58
C SER A 178 -8.09 -6.85 -15.09
N ARG A 179 -7.83 -5.57 -15.40
CA ARG A 179 -6.53 -5.10 -15.91
C ARG A 179 -5.62 -4.71 -14.76
N ASP A 180 -6.17 -4.00 -13.77
CA ASP A 180 -5.38 -3.46 -12.67
C ASP A 180 -6.15 -3.41 -11.35
N PRO A 181 -6.58 -4.58 -10.82
CA PRO A 181 -7.37 -4.66 -9.59
C PRO A 181 -6.62 -4.12 -8.38
N LEU A 182 -5.27 -4.11 -8.41
CA LEU A 182 -4.45 -3.62 -7.31
C LEU A 182 -4.76 -2.15 -7.02
N HIS A 183 -4.83 -1.31 -8.05
CA HIS A 183 -5.01 0.13 -7.88
C HIS A 183 -6.47 0.59 -7.89
N THR A 184 -7.41 -0.28 -8.30
CA THR A 184 -8.83 0.08 -8.38
C THR A 184 -9.69 -0.44 -7.24
N ARG A 185 -9.27 -1.52 -6.57
CA ARG A 185 -9.96 -2.02 -5.38
C ARG A 185 -9.54 -1.21 -4.16
N ASN A 186 -10.49 -0.91 -3.28
CA ASN A 186 -10.18 -0.20 -2.05
C ASN A 186 -9.66 -1.17 -0.98
N TYR A 187 -8.37 -1.51 -1.02
CA TYR A 187 -7.73 -2.31 0.03
C TYR A 187 -7.69 -1.60 1.40
N GLY A 188 -7.99 -0.30 1.44
CA GLY A 188 -8.13 0.47 2.66
C GLY A 188 -9.43 0.20 3.43
N ALA A 189 -10.48 -0.24 2.72
CA ALA A 189 -11.85 -0.20 3.21
C ALA A 189 -12.14 -1.26 4.27
N CYS A 190 -11.88 -2.53 3.96
CA CYS A 190 -12.11 -3.62 4.90
C CYS A 190 -11.28 -4.85 4.59
N MET A 191 -10.60 -5.35 5.62
CA MET A 191 -9.78 -6.56 5.57
C MET A 191 -10.08 -7.41 6.80
N SER A 192 -10.30 -8.71 6.57
CA SER A 192 -10.44 -9.71 7.62
C SER A 192 -9.43 -10.86 7.45
N ALA A 193 -8.90 -11.33 8.57
CA ALA A 193 -8.01 -12.49 8.63
C ALA A 193 -8.12 -13.17 9.99
N LEU A 194 -7.62 -14.40 10.11
CA LEU A 194 -7.51 -15.04 11.41
C LEU A 194 -6.51 -14.27 12.28
N ARG A 195 -6.84 -14.13 13.57
CA ARG A 195 -5.98 -13.46 14.56
C ARG A 195 -4.60 -14.11 14.63
N GLU A 196 -4.54 -15.43 14.61
CA GLU A 196 -3.28 -16.18 14.65
C GLU A 196 -2.39 -15.89 13.43
N ASP A 197 -2.99 -15.75 12.25
CA ASP A 197 -2.27 -15.44 11.02
C ASP A 197 -1.68 -14.03 11.08
N LEU A 198 -2.46 -13.05 11.53
CA LEU A 198 -2.00 -11.67 11.73
C LEU A 198 -0.85 -11.59 12.74
N ILE A 199 -0.93 -12.34 13.83
CA ILE A 199 0.18 -12.44 14.80
C ILE A 199 1.39 -13.12 14.16
N SER A 200 1.20 -14.17 13.37
CA SER A 200 2.28 -14.95 12.77
C SER A 200 3.14 -14.14 11.79
N ILE A 201 2.55 -13.17 11.09
CA ILE A 201 3.28 -12.23 10.22
C ILE A 201 3.87 -11.03 10.97
N GLY A 202 3.74 -10.96 12.29
CA GLY A 202 4.24 -9.84 13.09
C GLY A 202 3.31 -8.62 13.15
N GLY A 203 2.01 -8.79 12.83
CA GLY A 203 1.02 -7.69 12.87
C GLY A 203 1.23 -6.72 11.71
N ALA A 204 0.72 -5.50 11.84
CA ALA A 204 0.91 -4.41 10.88
C ALA A 204 2.30 -3.75 11.05
N ASP A 205 2.91 -3.30 9.95
CA ASP A 205 4.28 -2.78 9.95
C ASP A 205 4.34 -1.34 10.50
N GLU A 206 5.02 -1.11 11.62
CA GLU A 206 5.12 0.23 12.25
C GLU A 206 6.28 1.08 11.70
N HIS A 207 6.75 0.76 10.49
CA HIS A 207 7.80 1.52 9.83
C HIS A 207 7.31 2.94 9.50
N VAL A 208 8.23 3.91 9.54
CA VAL A 208 7.94 5.34 9.35
C VAL A 208 7.27 5.64 8.01
N ASP A 209 7.47 4.80 7.00
CA ASP A 209 6.84 4.90 5.68
C ASP A 209 5.30 4.77 5.73
N TYR A 210 4.76 4.19 6.80
CA TYR A 210 3.33 4.04 7.02
C TYR A 210 2.72 5.13 7.91
N LEU A 211 3.45 6.24 8.14
CA LEU A 211 2.87 7.42 8.76
C LEU A 211 1.87 8.12 7.83
N GLY A 212 0.84 8.71 8.41
CA GLY A 212 -0.12 9.52 7.67
C GLY A 212 -1.01 8.68 6.74
N ARG A 213 -1.18 9.08 5.48
CA ARG A 213 -2.30 8.56 4.65
C ARG A 213 -2.04 7.22 3.94
N MET A 214 -0.79 6.87 3.67
CA MET A 214 -0.41 5.70 2.86
C MET A 214 -0.19 4.43 3.71
N CYS A 215 -1.21 4.01 4.46
CA CYS A 215 -1.08 2.96 5.49
C CYS A 215 -2.35 2.14 5.72
N GLY A 216 -2.94 1.60 4.65
CA GLY A 216 -4.07 0.68 4.75
C GLY A 216 -3.64 -0.73 5.20
N PRO A 217 -4.60 -1.60 5.58
CA PRO A 217 -4.33 -2.98 5.97
C PRO A 217 -3.84 -3.88 4.81
N TYR A 218 -3.68 -3.34 3.59
CA TYR A 218 -3.07 -4.06 2.46
C TYR A 218 -1.64 -4.54 2.73
N ASP A 219 -0.86 -3.83 3.55
CA ASP A 219 0.48 -4.29 3.95
C ASP A 219 0.42 -5.71 4.55
N MET A 220 -0.51 -5.93 5.49
CA MET A 220 -0.74 -7.26 6.06
C MET A 220 -1.29 -8.24 5.04
N THR A 221 -2.16 -7.80 4.12
CA THR A 221 -2.68 -8.66 3.04
C THR A 221 -1.54 -9.22 2.20
N PHE A 222 -0.61 -8.36 1.79
CA PHE A 222 0.52 -8.75 0.94
C PHE A 222 1.45 -9.72 1.65
N ARG A 223 1.75 -9.47 2.93
CA ARG A 223 2.60 -10.35 3.73
C ARG A 223 1.93 -11.68 4.07
N LEU A 224 0.61 -11.70 4.28
CA LEU A 224 -0.18 -12.94 4.40
C LEU A 224 -0.20 -13.74 3.08
N ARG A 225 -0.29 -13.06 1.93
CA ARG A 225 -0.16 -13.73 0.63
C ARG A 225 1.22 -14.37 0.45
N ASN A 226 2.28 -13.70 0.86
CA ASN A 226 3.63 -14.27 0.86
C ASN A 226 3.75 -15.48 1.79
N GLN A 227 2.96 -15.53 2.86
CA GLN A 227 2.84 -16.70 3.74
C GLN A 227 1.96 -17.83 3.16
N GLY A 228 1.33 -17.61 2.00
CA GLY A 228 0.52 -18.59 1.29
C GLY A 228 -0.99 -18.48 1.51
N LYS A 229 -1.48 -17.41 2.14
CA LYS A 229 -2.92 -17.15 2.28
C LYS A 229 -3.52 -16.67 0.97
N ARG A 230 -4.79 -17.03 0.73
CA ARG A 230 -5.49 -16.67 -0.50
C ARG A 230 -6.33 -15.41 -0.33
N GLU A 231 -6.08 -14.42 -1.18
CA GLU A 231 -6.89 -13.20 -1.21
C GLU A 231 -8.28 -13.48 -1.82
N VAL A 232 -9.33 -13.05 -1.14
CA VAL A 232 -10.74 -13.21 -1.54
C VAL A 232 -11.45 -11.87 -1.40
N TRP A 233 -12.18 -11.46 -2.43
CA TRP A 233 -13.04 -10.28 -2.41
C TRP A 233 -14.49 -10.72 -2.51
N LEU A 234 -15.34 -10.24 -1.61
CA LEU A 234 -16.78 -10.45 -1.73
C LEU A 234 -17.36 -9.55 -2.82
N ASP A 235 -18.33 -10.10 -3.54
CA ASP A 235 -19.07 -9.44 -4.62
C ASP A 235 -20.56 -9.21 -4.28
N ASP A 236 -20.97 -9.61 -3.08
CA ASP A 236 -22.33 -9.48 -2.56
C ASP A 236 -22.40 -8.71 -1.21
N GLN A 237 -21.25 -8.36 -0.63
CA GLN A 237 -21.13 -7.55 0.57
C GLN A 237 -20.15 -6.39 0.35
N PHE A 238 -20.57 -5.21 0.77
CA PHE A 238 -19.84 -3.96 0.55
C PHE A 238 -19.91 -3.07 1.78
N LEU A 239 -18.93 -2.17 1.88
CA LEU A 239 -19.01 -1.01 2.75
C LEU A 239 -19.60 0.13 1.94
N TYR A 240 -20.49 0.91 2.54
CA TYR A 240 -21.09 2.06 1.87
C TYR A 240 -20.61 3.33 2.56
N HIS A 241 -19.99 4.20 1.78
CA HIS A 241 -19.43 5.46 2.24
C HIS A 241 -20.15 6.62 1.54
N VAL A 242 -20.61 7.56 2.36
CA VAL A 242 -21.32 8.75 1.89
C VAL A 242 -20.47 9.98 2.15
N TRP A 243 -20.64 10.97 1.29
CA TRP A 243 -19.91 12.22 1.40
C TRP A 243 -20.02 12.86 2.79
N HIS A 244 -18.88 13.32 3.30
CA HIS A 244 -18.77 14.19 4.47
C HIS A 244 -17.63 15.21 4.24
N PRO A 245 -17.60 16.33 4.99
CA PRO A 245 -16.49 17.28 4.97
C PRO A 245 -15.16 16.58 5.25
N GLY A 246 -14.09 17.04 4.59
CA GLY A 246 -12.76 16.44 4.68
C GLY A 246 -12.46 15.31 3.70
N VAL A 247 -13.45 14.81 2.95
CA VAL A 247 -13.24 13.78 1.90
C VAL A 247 -12.66 14.36 0.60
N THR A 248 -12.80 15.67 0.34
CA THR A 248 -12.57 16.25 -1.00
C THR A 248 -11.85 17.61 -1.04
N GLU A 249 -11.27 18.09 0.06
CA GLU A 249 -10.56 19.37 0.05
C GLU A 249 -9.09 19.13 0.41
N GLY A 250 -8.18 19.65 -0.43
CA GLY A 250 -6.72 19.53 -0.35
C GLY A 250 -6.09 20.19 0.89
N GLU A 251 -6.83 20.28 1.99
CA GLU A 251 -6.45 20.95 3.23
C GLU A 251 -5.74 20.03 4.22
N TYR A 252 -5.77 18.70 4.02
CA TYR A 252 -4.97 17.79 4.83
C TYR A 252 -3.51 17.81 4.35
N GLN A 253 -2.72 18.68 4.98
CA GLN A 253 -1.25 18.71 4.90
C GLN A 253 -0.59 17.55 5.66
N ASP A 254 -1.24 16.38 5.69
CA ASP A 254 -0.69 15.22 6.36
C ASP A 254 0.37 14.56 5.49
N TYR A 255 1.42 14.09 6.17
CA TYR A 255 2.49 13.30 5.58
C TYR A 255 1.92 12.16 4.73
N ILE A 256 2.51 11.99 3.56
CA ILE A 256 2.23 10.90 2.64
C ILE A 256 3.54 10.13 2.57
N GLY A 257 3.53 8.88 3.05
CA GLY A 257 4.68 8.01 2.95
C GLY A 257 5.04 7.66 1.50
N PRO A 258 6.20 7.02 1.28
CA PRO A 258 6.64 6.53 -0.03
C PRO A 258 5.54 5.72 -0.72
N ASN A 259 5.21 6.10 -1.96
CA ASN A 259 4.13 5.51 -2.73
C ASN A 259 4.42 5.56 -4.23
N ASP A 260 3.69 4.76 -4.98
CA ASP A 260 3.81 4.59 -6.43
C ASP A 260 3.07 5.67 -7.26
N GLY A 261 2.55 6.71 -6.61
CA GLY A 261 1.72 7.75 -7.25
C GLY A 261 0.30 7.28 -7.60
N ARG A 262 -0.10 6.06 -7.20
CA ARG A 262 -1.40 5.44 -7.46
C ARG A 262 -2.08 4.94 -6.18
N ASN A 263 -1.72 5.53 -5.05
CA ASN A 263 -2.23 5.23 -3.71
C ASN A 263 -1.85 3.83 -3.19
N MET A 264 -0.71 3.27 -3.63
CA MET A 264 -0.08 2.13 -2.96
C MET A 264 1.29 2.48 -2.37
N SER A 265 1.55 2.01 -1.16
CA SER A 265 2.86 2.21 -0.51
C SER A 265 3.93 1.42 -1.26
N THR A 266 5.04 2.06 -1.61
CA THR A 266 6.18 1.35 -2.25
C THR A 266 6.75 0.30 -1.30
N THR A 267 6.77 0.56 0.00
CA THR A 267 7.23 -0.38 1.04
C THR A 267 6.35 -1.63 1.13
N ALA A 268 5.04 -1.48 0.88
CA ALA A 268 4.12 -2.60 0.78
C ALA A 268 4.32 -3.38 -0.52
N LEU A 269 4.48 -2.69 -1.66
CA LEU A 269 4.76 -3.32 -2.95
C LEU A 269 6.09 -4.09 -2.96
N GLU A 270 7.12 -3.52 -2.36
CA GLU A 270 8.42 -4.18 -2.16
C GLU A 270 8.26 -5.47 -1.35
N SER A 271 7.33 -5.52 -0.38
CA SER A 271 7.07 -6.76 0.36
C SER A 271 6.56 -7.88 -0.55
N LEU A 272 5.73 -7.57 -1.55
CA LEU A 272 5.27 -8.56 -2.55
C LEU A 272 6.43 -9.03 -3.43
N GLU A 273 7.25 -8.10 -3.91
CA GLU A 273 8.37 -8.40 -4.79
C GLU A 273 9.46 -9.24 -4.10
N THR A 274 9.75 -8.93 -2.84
CA THR A 274 10.79 -9.59 -2.04
C THR A 274 10.29 -10.82 -1.28
N HIS A 275 8.99 -11.12 -1.37
CA HIS A 275 8.32 -12.15 -0.56
C HIS A 275 8.50 -11.99 0.96
N ARG A 276 8.69 -10.75 1.43
CA ARG A 276 8.83 -10.44 2.86
C ARG A 276 7.54 -10.79 3.61
N ILE A 277 7.67 -11.48 4.74
CA ILE A 277 6.55 -11.86 5.62
C ILE A 277 6.50 -10.99 6.88
N LEU A 278 7.65 -10.75 7.50
CA LEU A 278 7.75 -9.95 8.72
C LEU A 278 7.77 -8.45 8.42
N PRO A 279 7.23 -7.60 9.31
CA PRO A 279 7.33 -6.15 9.18
C PRO A 279 8.79 -5.69 9.25
N LEU A 280 9.09 -4.53 8.67
CA LEU A 280 10.37 -3.84 8.86
C LEU A 280 10.49 -3.36 10.30
N GLN A 281 9.38 -2.89 10.89
CA GLN A 281 9.29 -2.56 12.30
C GLN A 281 8.14 -3.32 12.95
N GLU A 282 8.48 -4.41 13.65
CA GLU A 282 7.51 -5.19 14.42
C GLU A 282 7.13 -4.49 15.72
N ASN A 283 5.83 -4.52 16.06
CA ASN A 283 5.36 -4.11 17.37
C ASN A 283 5.81 -5.13 18.42
N LYS A 284 6.40 -4.67 19.54
CA LYS A 284 6.93 -5.56 20.59
C LYS A 284 5.89 -6.50 21.19
N ALA A 285 4.65 -6.04 21.33
CA ALA A 285 3.56 -6.85 21.88
C ALA A 285 3.18 -7.99 20.94
N ILE A 286 3.10 -7.68 19.64
CA ILE A 286 2.86 -8.70 18.62
C ILE A 286 4.03 -9.67 18.57
N GLN A 287 5.26 -9.17 18.62
CA GLN A 287 6.47 -10.01 18.69
C GLN A 287 6.41 -10.97 19.88
N HIS A 288 6.02 -10.49 21.06
CA HIS A 288 5.88 -11.34 22.26
C HIS A 288 4.79 -12.41 22.07
N LEU A 289 3.64 -12.06 21.49
CA LEU A 289 2.58 -13.02 21.17
C LEU A 289 3.06 -14.07 20.15
N ARG A 290 3.73 -13.62 19.08
CA ARG A 290 4.24 -14.49 18.00
C ARG A 290 5.32 -15.45 18.48
N LEU A 291 6.23 -14.97 19.32
CA LEU A 291 7.35 -15.77 19.87
C LEU A 291 6.98 -16.50 21.16
N ASN A 292 5.74 -16.35 21.64
CA ASN A 292 5.25 -16.92 22.90
C ASN A 292 6.17 -16.60 24.10
N LEU A 293 6.61 -15.33 24.19
CA LEU A 293 7.51 -14.86 25.24
C LEU A 293 6.72 -14.51 26.50
N SER A 294 7.24 -14.94 27.66
CA SER A 294 6.70 -14.51 28.95
C SER A 294 7.02 -13.03 29.18
N VAL A 295 6.04 -12.28 29.72
CA VAL A 295 6.26 -10.93 30.23
C VAL A 295 6.05 -10.88 31.74
N ASP A 296 6.78 -10.00 32.39
CA ASP A 296 6.64 -9.75 33.81
C ASP A 296 5.37 -8.93 34.12
N SER A 297 4.88 -8.13 33.17
CA SER A 297 3.63 -7.35 33.30
C SER A 297 2.85 -7.25 31.98
N PRO A 298 1.57 -7.67 31.93
CA PRO A 298 0.71 -7.52 30.76
C PRO A 298 0.51 -6.06 30.31
N HIS A 299 0.75 -5.07 31.18
CA HIS A 299 0.67 -3.66 30.80
C HIS A 299 1.84 -3.21 29.91
N GLU A 300 2.98 -3.91 29.94
CA GLU A 300 4.10 -3.67 29.04
C GLU A 300 3.76 -4.03 27.58
N TRP A 301 2.80 -4.95 27.36
CA TRP A 301 2.29 -5.28 26.03
C TRP A 301 1.62 -4.10 25.33
N LEU A 302 1.16 -3.10 26.07
CA LEU A 302 0.43 -1.97 25.48
C LEU A 302 1.18 -0.66 25.69
N ALA A 303 2.45 -0.75 26.08
CA ALA A 303 3.34 0.40 26.11
C ALA A 303 3.50 0.92 24.68
N LEU A 304 3.35 2.24 24.55
CA LEU A 304 3.55 2.90 23.28
C LEU A 304 5.00 2.72 22.80
N PRO A 305 5.26 2.73 21.49
CA PRO A 305 6.61 2.59 20.98
C PRO A 305 7.56 3.63 21.59
N ASN A 306 8.75 3.21 22.00
CA ASN A 306 9.79 4.14 22.45
C ASN A 306 10.26 5.08 21.31
N THR A 307 9.87 4.77 20.08
CA THR A 307 10.19 5.50 18.84
C THR A 307 9.18 6.59 18.50
N LEU A 308 8.19 6.89 19.35
CA LEU A 308 7.20 7.95 19.06
C LEU A 308 7.83 9.31 18.70
N SER A 309 9.00 9.64 19.25
CA SER A 309 9.75 10.85 18.88
C SER A 309 10.15 10.92 17.40
N GLU A 310 10.37 9.76 16.79
CA GLU A 310 10.71 9.62 15.36
C GLU A 310 9.53 10.00 14.47
N TRP A 311 8.31 9.92 14.98
CA TRP A 311 7.07 10.23 14.26
C TRP A 311 6.60 11.68 14.49
N SER A 312 7.42 12.51 15.13
CA SER A 312 7.09 13.91 15.36
C SER A 312 6.93 14.68 14.04
N LYS A 313 5.90 15.52 13.97
CA LYS A 313 5.61 16.36 12.80
C LYS A 313 6.81 17.23 12.42
N GLU A 314 7.50 17.78 13.42
CA GLU A 314 8.72 18.56 13.23
C GLU A 314 9.84 17.74 12.59
N LYS A 315 10.13 16.54 13.10
CA LYS A 315 11.21 15.70 12.58
C LYS A 315 10.93 15.22 11.16
N ILE A 316 9.69 14.82 10.88
CA ILE A 316 9.27 14.44 9.53
C ILE A 316 9.35 15.64 8.58
N GLN A 317 8.92 16.82 9.01
CA GLN A 317 9.05 18.05 8.22
C GLN A 317 10.52 18.40 7.93
N ASN A 318 11.40 18.29 8.92
CA ASN A 318 12.84 18.50 8.74
C ASN A 318 13.45 17.46 7.79
N MET A 319 13.06 16.18 7.90
CA MET A 319 13.48 15.13 6.98
C MET A 319 13.10 15.48 5.54
N LEU A 320 11.85 15.90 5.31
CA LEU A 320 11.38 16.30 3.99
C LEU A 320 12.09 17.53 3.43
N GLN A 321 12.50 18.47 4.28
CA GLN A 321 13.34 19.60 3.86
C GLN A 321 14.76 19.18 3.48
N THR A 322 15.25 18.05 4.02
CA THR A 322 16.56 17.47 3.69
C THR A 322 16.55 16.46 2.54
N VAL A 323 15.39 15.95 2.11
CA VAL A 323 15.27 15.13 0.89
C VAL A 323 15.34 16.06 -0.33
N THR A 324 16.57 16.32 -0.74
CA THR A 324 16.93 17.14 -1.92
C THR A 324 16.98 16.32 -3.20
N SER A 325 16.44 15.11 -3.27
CA SER A 325 16.40 14.33 -4.52
C SER A 325 15.05 14.46 -5.21
N SER A 326 15.07 14.87 -6.47
CA SER A 326 13.92 14.85 -7.35
C SER A 326 13.82 13.49 -8.06
N VAL A 327 12.62 12.95 -8.17
CA VAL A 327 12.34 11.67 -8.83
C VAL A 327 11.35 11.92 -9.96
N LEU A 328 11.71 11.55 -11.18
CA LEU A 328 10.77 11.53 -12.30
C LEU A 328 9.74 10.41 -12.05
N LEU A 329 8.46 10.77 -11.95
CA LEU A 329 7.39 9.80 -11.74
C LEU A 329 6.86 9.25 -13.06
N ASP A 330 6.50 10.13 -14.00
CA ASP A 330 5.80 9.77 -15.24
C ASP A 330 5.73 10.97 -16.21
N GLU A 331 5.13 10.75 -17.38
CA GLU A 331 4.82 11.75 -18.40
C GLU A 331 3.30 11.94 -18.57
N TYR A 332 2.83 13.19 -18.65
CA TYR A 332 1.42 13.50 -18.90
C TYR A 332 1.26 14.64 -19.91
N LYS A 333 0.68 14.33 -21.08
CA LYS A 333 0.35 15.28 -22.16
C LYS A 333 1.52 16.21 -22.54
N GLY A 334 2.74 15.66 -22.62
CA GLY A 334 3.96 16.39 -22.98
C GLY A 334 4.65 17.10 -21.81
N PHE A 335 4.23 16.85 -20.56
CA PHE A 335 4.89 17.30 -19.35
C PHE A 335 5.54 16.12 -18.62
N ASN A 336 6.76 16.34 -18.12
CA ASN A 336 7.39 15.46 -17.15
C ASN A 336 6.86 15.80 -15.75
N ILE A 337 6.35 14.80 -15.03
CA ILE A 337 5.91 14.97 -13.64
C ILE A 337 7.04 14.46 -12.73
N VAL A 338 7.60 15.36 -11.95
CA VAL A 338 8.72 15.12 -11.05
C VAL A 338 8.28 15.35 -9.61
N GLN A 339 8.52 14.38 -8.74
CA GLN A 339 8.32 14.54 -7.30
C GLN A 339 9.60 15.08 -6.66
N CYS A 340 9.49 16.17 -5.90
CA CYS A 340 10.55 16.65 -5.03
C CYS A 340 9.94 16.99 -3.66
N GLY A 341 10.27 16.18 -2.65
CA GLY A 341 9.63 16.23 -1.33
C GLY A 341 8.13 15.91 -1.41
N GLN A 342 7.30 16.79 -0.86
CA GLN A 342 5.83 16.67 -0.87
C GLN A 342 5.15 17.26 -2.12
N TRP A 343 5.95 17.81 -3.05
CA TRP A 343 5.44 18.53 -4.20
C TRP A 343 5.68 17.74 -5.47
N LEU A 344 4.67 17.72 -6.32
CA LEU A 344 4.76 17.34 -7.71
C LEU A 344 5.01 18.61 -8.52
N TYR A 345 5.95 18.52 -9.44
CA TYR A 345 6.27 19.56 -10.40
C TYR A 345 6.05 19.00 -11.79
N ALA A 346 5.36 19.76 -12.64
CA ALA A 346 5.18 19.44 -14.04
C ALA A 346 5.89 20.49 -14.87
N ALA A 347 6.80 20.03 -15.72
CA ALA A 347 7.48 20.86 -16.71
C ALA A 347 7.27 20.30 -18.10
N SER A 348 7.02 21.18 -19.06
CA SER A 348 6.98 20.81 -20.48
C SER A 348 8.30 20.15 -20.88
N GLN A 349 8.24 19.04 -21.63
CA GLN A 349 9.42 18.36 -22.15
C GLN A 349 10.28 19.26 -23.04
N GLY A 350 9.69 20.33 -23.60
CA GLY A 350 10.41 21.34 -24.39
C GLY A 350 11.18 22.37 -23.57
N LEU A 351 11.04 22.39 -22.24
CA LEU A 351 11.64 23.42 -21.37
C LEU A 351 13.15 23.18 -21.11
N GLY A 352 13.67 22.02 -21.53
CA GLY A 352 15.06 21.62 -21.30
C GLY A 352 15.27 20.92 -19.95
N SER A 353 16.52 20.74 -19.55
CA SER A 353 16.88 20.08 -18.30
C SER A 353 16.66 21.01 -17.11
N LEU A 354 15.78 20.63 -16.20
CA LEU A 354 15.51 21.34 -14.95
C LEU A 354 16.00 20.52 -13.77
N ASP A 355 16.63 21.17 -12.80
CA ASP A 355 17.03 20.58 -11.54
C ASP A 355 16.04 20.99 -10.44
N PHE A 356 15.01 20.17 -10.23
CA PHE A 356 13.97 20.42 -9.23
C PHE A 356 14.47 20.40 -7.78
N THR A 357 15.75 20.13 -7.54
CA THR A 357 16.40 20.30 -6.25
C THR A 357 16.74 21.77 -5.96
N GLN A 358 16.76 22.64 -6.99
CA GLN A 358 17.02 24.07 -6.91
C GLN A 358 15.72 24.89 -6.86
N ASP A 359 15.64 25.88 -5.96
CA ASP A 359 14.48 26.78 -5.87
C ASP A 359 14.21 27.55 -7.17
N ARG A 360 15.28 27.96 -7.86
CA ARG A 360 15.16 28.72 -9.11
C ARG A 360 14.39 27.95 -10.20
N ASP A 361 14.57 26.64 -10.26
CA ASP A 361 13.97 25.79 -11.31
C ASP A 361 12.54 25.41 -10.87
N ARG A 362 12.30 25.23 -9.57
CA ARG A 362 10.94 25.07 -9.00
C ARG A 362 10.06 26.29 -9.21
N GLN A 363 10.63 27.50 -9.19
CA GLN A 363 9.92 28.77 -9.37
C GLN A 363 9.88 29.23 -10.83
N HIS A 364 10.29 28.38 -11.79
CA HIS A 364 10.25 28.74 -13.19
C HIS A 364 8.80 29.01 -13.65
N PRO A 365 8.51 30.09 -14.40
CA PRO A 365 7.13 30.49 -14.75
C PRO A 365 6.31 29.43 -15.52
N GLU A 366 7.02 28.54 -16.23
CA GLU A 366 6.45 27.43 -17.01
C GLU A 366 6.38 26.10 -16.23
N VAL A 367 6.82 26.08 -14.98
CA VAL A 367 6.69 24.94 -14.08
C VAL A 367 5.38 25.06 -13.30
N ILE A 368 4.56 24.01 -13.37
CA ILE A 368 3.34 23.87 -12.59
C ILE A 368 3.68 23.06 -11.35
N SER A 369 3.15 23.43 -10.19
CA SER A 369 3.33 22.67 -8.96
C SER A 369 2.01 22.36 -8.29
N ALA A 370 1.93 21.19 -7.67
CA ALA A 370 0.78 20.71 -6.92
C ALA A 370 1.23 19.71 -5.85
N LYS A 371 0.33 19.32 -4.95
CA LYS A 371 0.64 18.28 -3.93
C LYS A 371 0.12 16.90 -4.30
N VAL A 372 -0.83 16.82 -5.21
CA VAL A 372 -1.53 15.58 -5.57
C VAL A 372 -1.60 15.43 -7.09
N ARG A 373 -1.57 14.19 -7.59
CA ARG A 373 -1.54 13.89 -9.03
C ARG A 373 -2.77 14.42 -9.78
N SER A 374 -3.98 14.23 -9.25
CA SER A 374 -5.20 14.72 -9.91
C SER A 374 -5.22 16.25 -10.05
N GLU A 375 -4.63 16.97 -9.09
CA GLU A 375 -4.51 18.42 -9.13
C GLU A 375 -3.49 18.86 -10.20
N ILE A 376 -2.31 18.21 -10.28
CA ILE A 376 -1.32 18.58 -11.29
C ILE A 376 -1.82 18.28 -12.71
N GLU A 377 -2.52 17.17 -12.90
CA GLU A 377 -3.13 16.82 -14.19
C GLU A 377 -4.22 17.81 -14.59
N ALA A 378 -5.06 18.24 -13.63
CA ALA A 378 -6.08 19.27 -13.87
C ALA A 378 -5.47 20.63 -14.24
N LEU A 379 -4.38 21.03 -13.57
CA LEU A 379 -3.66 22.27 -13.86
C LEU A 379 -2.96 22.21 -15.22
N ILE A 380 -2.40 21.05 -15.60
CA ILE A 380 -1.86 20.83 -16.95
C ILE A 380 -2.99 20.97 -17.98
N ASP A 381 -4.15 20.36 -17.72
CA ASP A 381 -5.30 20.41 -18.63
C ASP A 381 -5.87 21.82 -18.76
N GLU A 382 -5.95 22.57 -17.66
CA GLU A 382 -6.34 23.98 -17.67
C GLU A 382 -5.33 24.85 -18.42
N ARG A 383 -4.02 24.64 -18.20
CA ARG A 383 -2.97 25.36 -18.92
C ARG A 383 -3.04 25.10 -20.43
N LEU A 384 -3.23 23.84 -20.80
CA LEU A 384 -3.41 23.40 -22.18
C LEU A 384 -4.72 23.90 -22.81
N SER A 385 -5.67 24.36 -22.01
CA SER A 385 -6.96 24.90 -22.45
C SER A 385 -7.00 26.44 -22.50
N SER A 386 -6.22 27.12 -21.65
CA SER A 386 -6.25 28.57 -21.44
C SER A 386 -5.23 29.34 -22.29
N GLU A 387 -4.07 28.77 -22.54
CA GLU A 387 -3.05 29.45 -23.34
C GLU A 387 -3.14 28.95 -24.78
N GLY A 388 -3.34 29.86 -25.72
CA GLY A 388 -3.21 29.61 -27.16
C GLY A 388 -1.78 29.25 -27.59
N THR A 389 -1.00 28.62 -26.71
CA THR A 389 0.35 28.13 -26.89
C THR A 389 0.31 26.93 -27.83
N PRO A 390 1.09 26.94 -28.92
CA PRO A 390 1.18 25.81 -29.83
C PRO A 390 1.72 24.59 -29.08
N CYS A 391 0.93 23.52 -29.08
CA CYS A 391 1.24 22.26 -28.42
C CYS A 391 1.39 21.18 -29.48
N LEU A 392 2.58 20.58 -29.58
CA LEU A 392 2.77 19.39 -30.40
C LEU A 392 1.93 18.26 -29.78
N LEU A 393 0.87 17.85 -30.47
CA LEU A 393 0.04 16.75 -30.03
C LEU A 393 0.73 15.42 -30.28
N GLU A 394 1.33 15.29 -31.47
CA GLU A 394 2.16 14.16 -31.86
C GLU A 394 2.93 14.43 -33.15
N THR A 395 3.95 13.60 -33.41
CA THR A 395 4.59 13.47 -34.72
C THR A 395 4.05 12.20 -35.37
N TYR A 396 3.44 12.35 -36.55
CA TYR A 396 2.84 11.25 -37.28
C TYR A 396 3.39 11.19 -38.72
N LYS A 397 4.15 10.13 -39.01
CA LYS A 397 4.92 9.99 -40.27
C LYS A 397 5.82 11.22 -40.49
N SER A 398 5.85 11.80 -41.69
CA SER A 398 6.64 12.99 -42.03
C SER A 398 5.95 14.31 -41.68
N HIS A 399 5.06 14.31 -40.68
CA HIS A 399 4.27 15.48 -40.29
C HIS A 399 4.25 15.66 -38.76
N ASN A 400 4.22 16.92 -38.33
CA ASN A 400 3.89 17.30 -36.98
C ASN A 400 2.42 17.69 -36.90
N ILE A 401 1.71 17.15 -35.92
CA ILE A 401 0.32 17.49 -35.62
C ILE A 401 0.33 18.43 -34.42
N VAL A 402 0.05 19.70 -34.65
CA VAL A 402 0.20 20.76 -33.65
C VAL A 402 -1.16 21.39 -33.36
N ARG A 403 -1.54 21.50 -32.10
CA ARG A 403 -2.70 22.29 -31.68
C ARG A 403 -2.27 23.72 -31.43
N LEU A 404 -2.91 24.67 -32.09
CA LEU A 404 -2.76 26.10 -31.81
C LEU A 404 -4.16 26.71 -31.71
N ARG A 405 -4.49 27.25 -30.53
CA ARG A 405 -5.85 27.70 -30.17
C ARG A 405 -6.88 26.57 -30.36
N GLN A 406 -8.00 26.82 -31.05
CA GLN A 406 -9.06 25.84 -31.32
C GLN A 406 -8.81 24.94 -32.55
N HIS A 407 -7.64 25.02 -33.18
CA HIS A 407 -7.35 24.33 -34.44
C HIS A 407 -6.18 23.35 -34.29
N ILE A 408 -6.25 22.25 -35.05
CA ILE A 408 -5.18 21.26 -35.16
C ILE A 408 -4.58 21.37 -36.55
N TYR A 409 -3.30 21.70 -36.62
CA TYR A 409 -2.53 21.89 -37.84
C TYR A 409 -1.71 20.64 -38.15
N VAL A 410 -1.70 20.26 -39.42
CA VAL A 410 -0.87 19.21 -39.99
C VAL A 410 0.24 19.91 -40.77
N ILE A 411 1.47 19.77 -40.28
CA ILE A 411 2.63 20.52 -40.77
C ILE A 411 3.67 19.50 -41.28
N PRO A 412 3.95 19.43 -42.59
CA PRO A 412 4.94 18.50 -43.12
C PRO A 412 6.35 18.93 -42.74
N HIS A 413 7.23 17.97 -42.43
CA HIS A 413 8.63 18.26 -42.08
C HIS A 413 9.40 18.98 -43.21
N SER A 414 8.94 18.85 -44.46
CA SER A 414 9.54 19.49 -45.64
C SER A 414 9.51 21.02 -45.60
N VAL A 415 8.66 21.62 -44.75
CA VAL A 415 8.58 23.09 -44.62
C VAL A 415 9.69 23.69 -43.75
N GLY A 416 10.51 22.83 -43.11
CA GLY A 416 11.62 23.24 -42.26
C GLY A 416 11.21 23.62 -40.83
N PRO A 417 12.15 24.17 -40.03
CA PRO A 417 11.88 24.58 -38.66
C PRO A 417 10.86 25.72 -38.63
N LEU A 418 9.90 25.61 -37.71
CA LEU A 418 8.79 26.54 -37.56
C LEU A 418 8.55 26.81 -36.07
N ASP A 419 8.62 28.08 -35.66
CA ASP A 419 8.29 28.49 -34.29
C ASP A 419 6.96 29.23 -34.27
N LEU A 420 5.89 28.51 -33.95
CA LEU A 420 4.54 29.06 -33.90
C LEU A 420 4.28 30.04 -32.74
N ARG A 421 5.30 30.35 -31.94
CA ARG A 421 5.26 31.43 -30.93
C ARG A 421 5.68 32.77 -31.52
N ASN A 422 6.24 32.78 -32.72
CA ASN A 422 6.65 33.98 -33.45
C ASN A 422 5.57 34.38 -34.48
N GLU A 423 5.16 35.65 -34.48
CA GLU A 423 4.19 36.20 -35.42
C GLU A 423 4.59 35.99 -36.90
N THR A 424 5.89 36.07 -37.21
CA THR A 424 6.38 35.89 -38.59
C THR A 424 6.16 34.47 -39.11
N ASP A 425 6.31 33.47 -38.24
CA ASP A 425 6.12 32.07 -38.60
C ASP A 425 4.63 31.67 -38.60
N VAL A 426 3.80 32.37 -37.82
CA VAL A 426 2.33 32.28 -37.89
C VAL A 426 1.81 32.84 -39.22
N GLU A 427 2.34 33.96 -39.70
CA GLU A 427 2.00 34.49 -41.03
C GLU A 427 2.40 33.52 -42.17
N ARG A 428 3.58 32.90 -42.06
CA ARG A 428 4.02 31.86 -43.00
C ARG A 428 3.12 30.63 -42.98
N LEU A 429 2.65 30.22 -41.79
CA LEU A 429 1.68 29.14 -41.66
C LEU A 429 0.37 29.47 -42.38
N ASP A 430 -0.13 30.69 -42.26
CA ASP A 430 -1.34 31.14 -42.96
C ASP A 430 -1.19 31.08 -44.49
N ASP A 431 -0.02 31.43 -45.03
CA ASP A 431 0.26 31.33 -46.45
C ASP A 431 0.41 29.87 -46.93
N TRP A 432 0.93 28.98 -46.09
CA TRP A 432 0.96 27.54 -46.34
C TRP A 432 -0.42 26.88 -46.28
N LEU A 433 -1.33 27.40 -45.46
CA LEU A 433 -2.73 26.96 -45.46
C LEU A 433 -3.45 27.40 -46.73
N LYS A 434 -3.22 28.63 -47.20
CA LYS A 434 -3.82 29.13 -48.47
C LYS A 434 -3.30 28.40 -49.70
N SER A 435 -2.03 27.99 -49.70
CA SER A 435 -1.39 27.26 -50.80
C SER A 435 -1.57 25.74 -50.74
N GLY A 436 -2.19 25.22 -49.67
CA GLY A 436 -2.45 23.79 -49.50
C GLY A 436 -1.24 22.96 -49.07
N VAL A 437 -0.15 23.60 -48.66
CA VAL A 437 1.07 22.96 -48.14
C VAL A 437 0.83 22.44 -46.71
N CYS A 438 0.07 23.19 -45.91
CA CYS A 438 -0.40 22.78 -44.59
C CYS A 438 -1.92 22.58 -44.64
N SER A 439 -2.48 21.87 -43.66
CA SER A 439 -3.93 21.74 -43.51
C SER A 439 -4.31 21.80 -42.04
N PHE A 440 -5.52 22.26 -41.75
CA PHE A 440 -6.09 22.13 -40.40
C PHE A 440 -7.27 21.16 -40.41
N VAL A 441 -7.42 20.42 -39.32
CA VAL A 441 -8.45 19.39 -39.15
C VAL A 441 -9.18 19.54 -37.82
N LYS A 442 -10.32 18.87 -37.71
CA LYS A 442 -11.19 18.95 -36.53
C LYS A 442 -10.75 18.04 -35.37
N SER A 443 -9.91 17.04 -35.63
CA SER A 443 -9.36 16.14 -34.60
C SER A 443 -8.09 15.45 -35.07
N VAL A 444 -7.31 14.92 -34.12
CA VAL A 444 -6.09 14.13 -34.40
C VAL A 444 -6.39 12.91 -35.30
N VAL A 445 -7.53 12.26 -35.10
CA VAL A 445 -7.97 11.12 -35.94
C VAL A 445 -8.15 11.53 -37.40
N HIS A 446 -8.67 12.74 -37.65
CA HIS A 446 -8.80 13.26 -39.01
C HIS A 446 -7.45 13.67 -39.59
N ALA A 447 -6.50 14.17 -38.78
CA ALA A 447 -5.14 14.46 -39.22
C ALA A 447 -4.44 13.18 -39.72
N ARG A 448 -4.51 12.08 -38.96
CA ARG A 448 -3.91 10.81 -39.37
C ARG A 448 -4.50 10.29 -40.69
N LYS A 449 -5.84 10.25 -40.81
CA LYS A 449 -6.51 9.86 -42.06
C LYS A 449 -6.13 10.74 -43.24
N PHE A 450 -5.97 12.04 -43.01
CA PHE A 450 -5.52 12.97 -44.04
C PHE A 450 -4.09 12.65 -44.49
N ILE A 451 -3.16 12.43 -43.55
CA ILE A 451 -1.77 12.08 -43.85
C ILE A 451 -1.67 10.73 -44.57
N ASP A 452 -2.45 9.74 -44.15
CA ASP A 452 -2.48 8.41 -44.78
C ASP A 452 -3.03 8.43 -46.20
N SER A 453 -3.95 9.35 -46.51
CA SER A 453 -4.49 9.52 -47.85
C SER A 453 -3.50 10.14 -48.86
N GLN A 454 -2.37 10.67 -48.38
CA GLN A 454 -1.35 11.37 -49.17
C GLN A 454 -0.11 10.51 -49.48
N GLU A 455 0.06 9.32 -48.88
CA GLU A 455 1.22 8.44 -49.14
C GLU A 455 0.92 7.33 -50.19
N PRO A 456 1.84 7.03 -51.12
CA PRO A 456 1.70 5.90 -52.04
C PRO A 456 1.79 4.54 -51.33
N ALA A 457 0.86 3.63 -51.66
CA ALA A 457 0.68 2.31 -51.04
C ALA A 457 1.90 1.35 -51.03
N TRP A 458 3.02 1.69 -51.69
CA TRP A 458 4.23 0.88 -51.69
C TRP A 458 5.15 1.16 -50.48
N LEU A 459 5.02 2.33 -49.84
CA LEU A 459 5.79 2.71 -48.64
C LEU A 459 5.36 1.92 -47.40
N ASP A 460 4.07 1.60 -47.26
CA ASP A 460 3.58 0.74 -46.17
C ASP A 460 4.13 -0.68 -46.29
N LYS A 461 4.22 -1.24 -47.52
CA LYS A 461 4.86 -2.54 -47.75
C LYS A 461 6.34 -2.56 -47.39
N PHE A 462 7.05 -1.46 -47.63
CA PHE A 462 8.46 -1.34 -47.28
C PHE A 462 8.67 -1.21 -45.76
N ARG A 463 7.85 -0.39 -45.08
CA ARG A 463 7.88 -0.25 -43.61
C ARG A 463 7.55 -1.56 -42.89
N SER A 464 6.51 -2.26 -43.30
CA SER A 464 6.18 -3.57 -42.72
C SER A 464 7.31 -4.59 -42.89
N SER A 465 8.04 -4.56 -44.02
CA SER A 465 9.21 -5.41 -44.23
C SER A 465 10.39 -5.05 -43.31
N MET A 466 10.62 -3.77 -43.05
CA MET A 466 11.69 -3.29 -42.17
C MET A 466 11.37 -3.52 -40.69
N GLU A 467 10.13 -3.27 -40.27
CA GLU A 467 9.66 -3.54 -38.90
C GLU A 467 9.77 -5.04 -38.57
N GLN A 468 9.48 -5.90 -39.54
CA GLN A 468 9.62 -7.35 -39.38
C GLN A 468 11.09 -7.76 -39.18
N GLN A 469 12.03 -7.17 -39.94
CA GLN A 469 13.47 -7.41 -39.77
C GLN A 469 14.02 -6.89 -38.42
N VAL A 470 13.60 -5.71 -37.98
CA VAL A 470 14.02 -5.14 -36.68
C VAL A 470 13.49 -5.98 -35.52
N THR A 471 12.23 -6.42 -35.59
CA THR A 471 11.61 -7.26 -34.57
C THR A 471 12.29 -8.62 -34.46
N GLU A 472 12.67 -9.23 -35.59
CA GLU A 472 13.42 -10.50 -35.63
C GLU A 472 14.82 -10.35 -34.99
N SER A 473 15.53 -9.26 -35.32
CA SER A 473 16.86 -8.98 -34.77
C SER A 473 16.83 -8.65 -33.27
N GLN A 474 15.81 -7.93 -32.80
CA GLN A 474 15.62 -7.65 -31.37
C GLN A 474 15.27 -8.91 -30.58
N ARG A 475 14.43 -9.80 -31.15
CA ARG A 475 14.15 -11.11 -30.54
C ARG A 475 15.41 -11.96 -30.39
N GLN A 476 16.26 -12.03 -31.41
CA GLN A 476 17.54 -12.74 -31.32
C GLN A 476 18.45 -12.16 -30.24
N ALA A 477 18.57 -10.84 -30.14
CA ALA A 477 19.38 -10.20 -29.11
C ALA A 477 18.85 -10.44 -27.69
N ILE A 478 17.53 -10.45 -27.51
CA ILE A 478 16.89 -10.77 -26.23
C ILE A 478 17.12 -12.24 -25.86
N ASP A 479 16.95 -13.16 -26.82
CA ASP A 479 17.18 -14.59 -26.58
C ASP A 479 18.64 -14.91 -26.23
N GLU A 480 19.60 -14.22 -26.86
CA GLU A 480 21.02 -14.32 -26.52
C GLU A 480 21.33 -13.74 -25.14
N ALA A 481 20.75 -12.59 -24.77
CA ALA A 481 20.92 -11.99 -23.46
C ALA A 481 20.30 -12.86 -22.35
N VAL A 482 19.13 -13.46 -22.59
CA VAL A 482 18.48 -14.40 -21.66
C VAL A 482 19.31 -15.67 -21.52
N ARG A 483 19.90 -16.18 -22.60
CA ARG A 483 20.80 -17.35 -22.55
C ARG A 483 22.07 -17.05 -21.74
N ALA A 484 22.72 -15.92 -22.00
CA ALA A 484 23.91 -15.49 -21.27
C ALA A 484 23.60 -15.27 -19.77
N GLY A 485 22.45 -14.67 -19.44
CA GLY A 485 22.00 -14.52 -18.06
C GLY A 485 21.79 -15.85 -17.35
N ARG A 486 21.15 -16.83 -18.02
CA ARG A 486 20.96 -18.19 -17.47
C ARG A 486 22.28 -18.92 -17.23
N GLU A 487 23.23 -18.82 -18.16
CA GLU A 487 24.56 -19.41 -18.01
C GLU A 487 25.32 -18.81 -16.83
N TYR A 488 25.26 -17.49 -16.66
CA TYR A 488 25.85 -16.81 -15.50
C TYR A 488 25.22 -17.27 -14.18
N THR A 489 23.89 -17.35 -14.09
CA THR A 489 23.20 -17.85 -12.90
C THR A 489 23.56 -19.31 -12.58
N LEU A 490 23.62 -20.18 -13.58
CA LEU A 490 24.04 -21.58 -13.43
C LEU A 490 25.48 -21.69 -12.90
N GLN A 491 26.38 -20.82 -13.37
CA GLN A 491 27.75 -20.79 -12.90
C GLN A 491 27.86 -20.31 -11.44
N VAL A 492 27.10 -19.27 -11.05
CA VAL A 492 27.02 -18.81 -9.66
C VAL A 492 26.48 -19.91 -8.74
N ILE A 493 25.41 -20.59 -9.14
CA ILE A 493 24.81 -21.70 -8.36
C ILE A 493 25.83 -22.84 -8.20
N THR A 494 26.56 -23.20 -9.25
CA THR A 494 27.55 -24.29 -9.22
C THR A 494 28.73 -23.94 -8.31
N ASN A 495 29.18 -22.68 -8.32
CA ASN A 495 30.23 -22.19 -7.42
C ASN A 495 29.77 -22.24 -5.96
N LEU A 496 28.54 -21.80 -5.66
CA LEU A 496 27.96 -21.86 -4.32
C LEU A 496 27.78 -23.30 -3.83
N GLN A 497 27.31 -24.20 -4.69
CA GLN A 497 27.18 -25.64 -4.36
C GLN A 497 28.54 -26.28 -4.05
N THR A 498 29.59 -25.89 -4.78
CA THR A 498 30.96 -26.36 -4.55
C THR A 498 31.50 -25.87 -3.20
N GLN A 499 31.31 -24.57 -2.89
CA GLN A 499 31.70 -24.00 -1.60
C GLN A 499 30.97 -24.66 -0.44
N LEU A 500 29.65 -24.85 -0.56
CA LEU A 500 28.85 -25.51 0.48
C LEU A 500 29.28 -26.96 0.70
N SER A 501 29.58 -27.70 -0.37
CA SER A 501 30.08 -29.08 -0.28
C SER A 501 31.42 -29.16 0.44
N HIS A 502 32.31 -28.18 0.22
CA HIS A 502 33.60 -28.11 0.91
C HIS A 502 33.45 -27.81 2.40
N GLU A 503 32.58 -26.87 2.78
CA GLU A 503 32.28 -26.58 4.20
C GLU A 503 31.64 -27.78 4.91
N LEU A 504 30.71 -28.48 4.25
CA LEU A 504 30.11 -29.70 4.81
C LEU A 504 31.15 -30.82 5.03
N ALA A 505 32.09 -30.99 4.09
CA ALA A 505 33.17 -31.95 4.23
C ALA A 505 34.10 -31.61 5.41
N LYS A 506 34.38 -30.32 5.63
CA LYS A 506 35.16 -29.84 6.77
C LYS A 506 34.46 -30.13 8.10
N ILE A 507 33.17 -29.80 8.20
CA ILE A 507 32.36 -30.09 9.41
C ILE A 507 32.31 -31.60 9.69
N ALA A 508 32.15 -32.43 8.65
CA ALA A 508 32.14 -33.88 8.80
C ALA A 508 33.49 -34.43 9.30
N HIS A 509 34.60 -33.87 8.81
CA HIS A 509 35.93 -34.20 9.27
C HIS A 509 36.14 -33.85 10.75
N ASP A 510 35.77 -32.62 11.15
CA ASP A 510 35.89 -32.15 12.53
C ASP A 510 35.04 -32.99 13.51
N LEU A 511 33.82 -33.36 13.11
CA LEU A 511 32.95 -34.26 13.89
C LEU A 511 33.56 -35.66 14.06
N THR A 512 34.27 -36.15 13.04
CA THR A 512 34.93 -37.46 13.10
C THR A 512 36.11 -37.42 14.07
N GLN A 513 36.94 -36.37 14.00
CA GLN A 513 38.04 -36.19 14.95
C GLN A 513 37.54 -36.07 16.40
N GLU A 514 36.46 -35.33 16.64
CA GLU A 514 35.91 -35.20 18.00
C GLU A 514 35.33 -36.53 18.51
N ARG A 515 34.75 -37.37 17.64
CA ARG A 515 34.31 -38.73 18.01
C ARG A 515 35.48 -39.62 18.41
N GLU A 516 36.57 -39.62 17.64
CA GLU A 516 37.79 -40.37 17.97
C GLU A 516 38.39 -39.89 19.30
N ARG A 517 38.42 -38.57 19.52
CA ARG A 517 38.89 -37.99 20.79
C ARG A 517 38.05 -38.45 21.97
N ARG A 518 36.71 -38.46 21.85
CA ARG A 518 35.81 -38.97 22.88
C ARG A 518 36.04 -40.46 23.17
N GLN A 519 36.19 -41.27 22.12
CA GLN A 519 36.43 -42.71 22.27
C GLN A 519 37.78 -42.99 22.97
N SER A 520 38.82 -42.21 22.66
CA SER A 520 40.11 -42.30 23.36
C SER A 520 39.98 -41.93 24.84
N VAL A 521 39.19 -40.92 25.18
CA VAL A 521 38.92 -40.54 26.58
C VAL A 521 38.16 -41.65 27.30
N GLU A 522 37.13 -42.24 26.68
CA GLU A 522 36.37 -43.34 27.26
C GLU A 522 37.24 -44.57 27.53
N GLN A 523 38.14 -44.93 26.60
CA GLN A 523 39.11 -46.01 26.81
C GLN A 523 40.08 -45.71 27.95
N ALA A 524 40.54 -44.46 28.07
CA ALA A 524 41.41 -44.03 29.16
C ALA A 524 40.69 -44.12 30.53
N VAL A 525 39.42 -43.69 30.58
CA VAL A 525 38.57 -43.80 31.79
C VAL A 525 38.36 -45.27 32.16
N ALA A 526 38.01 -46.13 31.21
CA ALA A 526 37.81 -47.56 31.46
C ALA A 526 39.10 -48.25 31.95
N SER A 527 40.26 -47.89 31.40
CA SER A 527 41.58 -48.35 31.87
C SER A 527 41.87 -47.89 33.29
N LEU A 528 41.55 -46.63 33.61
CA LEU A 528 41.71 -46.08 34.96
C LEU A 528 40.83 -46.82 35.97
N ASP A 529 39.57 -47.06 35.64
CA ASP A 529 38.62 -47.81 36.47
C ASP A 529 39.06 -49.25 36.71
N ALA A 530 39.62 -49.91 35.69
CA ALA A 530 40.20 -51.25 35.82
C ALA A 530 41.43 -51.25 36.75
N ARG A 531 42.30 -50.24 36.67
CA ARG A 531 43.45 -50.08 37.58
C ARG A 531 43.00 -49.80 39.02
N ILE A 532 41.98 -48.96 39.22
CA ILE A 532 41.38 -48.70 40.54
C ILE A 532 40.77 -49.97 41.13
N ALA A 533 40.15 -50.81 40.30
CA ALA A 533 39.60 -52.10 40.72
C ALA A 533 40.71 -53.08 41.16
N ASN A 534 41.80 -53.19 40.39
CA ASN A 534 42.93 -54.08 40.69
C ASN A 534 43.74 -53.64 41.93
N LEU A 535 43.73 -52.36 42.28
CA LEU A 535 44.37 -51.85 43.51
C LEU A 535 43.51 -52.06 44.77
N GLY A 536 42.35 -52.73 44.69
CA GLY A 536 41.47 -52.96 45.85
C GLY A 536 40.82 -51.69 46.41
N LEU A 537 40.92 -50.55 45.71
CA LEU A 537 40.50 -49.23 46.18
C LEU A 537 39.00 -48.93 46.00
N ARG A 538 38.23 -49.85 45.39
CA ARG A 538 36.78 -49.69 45.19
C ARG A 538 36.01 -49.42 46.51
N GLY A 539 36.54 -49.88 47.65
CA GLY A 539 35.97 -49.64 48.98
C GLY A 539 36.31 -48.29 49.62
N LEU A 540 37.34 -47.57 49.16
CA LEU A 540 37.83 -46.35 49.81
C LEU A 540 37.26 -45.05 49.20
N LEU A 541 36.93 -45.04 47.90
CA LEU A 541 36.42 -43.83 47.24
C LEU A 541 34.91 -43.61 47.44
N ARG A 542 34.10 -44.67 47.63
CA ARG A 542 32.66 -44.52 47.94
C ARG A 542 32.37 -43.91 49.32
N LYS A 543 33.35 -43.92 50.24
CA LYS A 543 33.21 -43.33 51.59
C LYS A 543 33.57 -41.84 51.69
N ARG A 544 34.12 -41.22 50.63
CA ARG A 544 34.58 -39.80 50.70
C ARG A 544 33.67 -38.79 49.99
N PHE A 545 32.65 -39.23 49.26
CA PHE A 545 31.72 -38.32 48.55
C PHE A 545 30.30 -38.23 49.15
N LEU A 546 30.02 -38.93 50.26
CA LEU A 546 28.72 -38.85 50.97
C LEU A 546 28.78 -38.16 52.35
N THR A 547 29.88 -37.46 52.66
CA THR A 547 29.99 -36.64 53.87
C THR A 547 30.64 -35.29 53.56
N ARG A 548 29.89 -34.43 52.86
CA ARG A 548 29.94 -32.97 53.03
C ARG A 548 28.52 -32.45 52.79
N SER A 549 27.77 -32.41 53.89
CA SER A 549 26.72 -31.42 54.16
C SER A 549 27.24 -30.01 54.00
#